data_AF-A0A1I6RYI7-F1
#
_entry.id   AF-A0A1I6RYI7-F1
#
_cell.length_a   1.000
_cell.length_b   1.000
_cell.length_c   1.000
_cell.angle_alpha   90.00
_cell.angle_beta   90.00
_cell.angle_gamma   90.00
#
_symmetry.space_group_name_H-M   'P 1'
#
loop_
_entity.id
_entity.type
_entity.pdbx_description
1 polymer ?
#
loop_
_entity_poly.entity_id
_entity_poly.type
_entity_poly.pdbx_seq_one_letter_code
_entity_poly.pdbx_strand_id
1 'polypeptide(L)' 'MYKQIENNFMYHAPKEGQPEKYTAIREKAKELAYLIDSQCPNSREKSLAVTNLEQSVMWANASIARN' A
#
# COMPACT_ATOMS: atom_id res chain seq x y z
N MET A 1 -20.07 -6.30 -19.75
CA MET A 1 -18.78 -5.98 -20.41
C MET A 1 -17.83 -5.38 -19.37
N TYR A 2 -16.52 -5.59 -19.50
CA TYR A 2 -15.43 -5.57 -18.47
C TYR A 2 -15.24 -4.35 -17.55
N LYS A 3 -16.30 -3.81 -16.95
CA LYS A 3 -16.29 -2.59 -16.11
C LYS A 3 -15.18 -2.57 -15.05
N GLN A 4 -14.93 -3.71 -14.39
CA GLN A 4 -13.91 -3.78 -13.35
C GLN A 4 -12.49 -3.71 -13.91
N ILE A 5 -12.23 -4.29 -15.08
CA ILE A 5 -10.93 -4.19 -15.74
C ILE A 5 -10.70 -2.75 -16.16
N GLU A 6 -11.66 -2.12 -16.85
CA GLU A 6 -11.55 -0.70 -17.24
C GLU A 6 -11.27 0.20 -16.02
N ASN A 7 -12.02 0.00 -14.93
CA ASN A 7 -11.78 0.75 -13.69
C ASN A 7 -10.41 0.45 -13.07
N ASN A 8 -9.93 -0.79 -13.09
CA ASN A 8 -8.66 -1.14 -12.46
C ASN A 8 -7.44 -0.59 -13.21
N PHE A 9 -7.56 -0.42 -14.53
CA PHE A 9 -6.46 -0.06 -15.44
C PHE A 9 -6.52 1.38 -15.97
N MET A 10 -7.58 2.14 -15.69
CA MET A 10 -7.63 3.57 -16.02
C MET A 10 -6.83 4.44 -15.04
N TYR A 11 -6.50 5.65 -15.47
CA TYR A 11 -5.91 6.67 -14.61
C TYR A 11 -6.96 7.25 -13.64
N HIS A 12 -6.62 7.25 -12.35
CA HIS A 12 -7.43 7.83 -11.28
C HIS A 12 -6.72 9.07 -10.74
N ALA A 13 -7.17 10.25 -11.16
CA ALA A 13 -6.68 11.51 -10.62
C ALA A 13 -7.03 11.61 -9.12
N PRO A 14 -6.12 12.07 -8.26
CA PRO A 14 -6.40 12.28 -6.85
C PRO A 14 -7.57 13.27 -6.64
N LYS A 15 -8.53 12.90 -5.80
CA LYS A 15 -9.62 13.76 -5.32
C LYS A 15 -9.22 14.44 -4.01
N GLU A 16 -9.93 15.51 -3.64
CA GLU A 16 -9.78 16.16 -2.33
C GLU A 16 -9.88 15.13 -1.19
N GLY A 17 -8.98 15.21 -0.21
CA GLY A 17 -8.92 14.29 0.92
C GLY A 17 -8.25 12.93 0.64
N GLN A 18 -7.99 12.56 -0.62
CA GLN A 18 -7.27 11.32 -0.93
C GLN A 18 -5.76 11.39 -0.62
N PRO A 19 -5.03 12.48 -0.93
CA PRO A 19 -3.62 12.62 -0.58
C PRO A 19 -3.32 12.37 0.90
N GLU A 20 -4.20 12.85 1.79
CA GLU A 20 -4.10 12.69 3.23
C GLU A 20 -4.25 11.21 3.64
N LYS A 21 -5.20 10.50 3.03
CA LYS A 21 -5.40 9.06 3.25
C LYS A 21 -4.19 8.25 2.77
N TYR A 22 -3.66 8.54 1.58
CA TYR A 22 -2.46 7.87 1.08
C TYR A 22 -1.27 8.08 2.01
N THR A 23 -1.11 9.31 2.52
CA THR A 23 -0.03 9.68 3.43
C THR A 23 -0.16 8.93 4.76
N ALA A 24 -1.35 8.92 5.36
CA ALA A 24 -1.59 8.21 6.62
C ALA A 24 -1.25 6.71 6.53
N ILE A 25 -1.63 6.06 5.43
CA ILE A 25 -1.35 4.63 5.21
C ILE A 25 0.15 4.38 5.03
N ARG A 26 0.81 5.20 4.20
CA ARG A 26 2.25 5.07 3.93
C ARG A 26 3.09 5.30 5.18
N GLU A 27 2.74 6.30 5.99
CA GLU A 27 3.46 6.59 7.22
C GLU A 27 3.35 5.44 8.23
N LYS A 28 2.15 4.89 8.43
CA LYS A 28 1.96 3.75 9.34
C LYS A 28 2.63 2.48 8.86
N ALA A 29 2.63 2.22 7.56
CA ALA A 29 3.38 1.10 6.99
C ALA A 29 4.89 1.30 7.15
N LYS A 30 5.40 2.52 6.97
CA LYS A 30 6.82 2.85 7.19
C LYS A 30 7.23 2.63 8.64
N GLU A 31 6.41 3.05 9.60
CA GLU A 31 6.63 2.78 11.03
C GLU A 31 6.72 1.26 11.31
N LEU A 32 5.80 0.47 10.76
CA LEU A 32 5.83 -0.99 10.93
C LEU A 32 7.04 -1.63 10.23
N ALA A 33 7.44 -1.12 9.06
CA ALA A 33 8.63 -1.60 8.36
C ALA A 33 9.89 -1.38 9.20
N TYR A 34 10.04 -0.23 9.85
CA TYR A 34 11.13 0.02 10.80
C TYR A 34 11.10 -0.93 11.99
N LEU A 35 9.91 -1.21 12.53
CA LEU A 35 9.77 -2.17 13.62
C LEU A 35 10.21 -3.58 13.19
N ILE A 36 9.71 -4.08 12.05
CA ILE A 36 10.11 -5.38 11.48
C ILE A 36 11.63 -5.42 11.28
N ASP A 37 12.20 -4.36 10.71
CA ASP A 37 13.63 -4.30 10.46
C ASP A 37 14.47 -4.40 11.74
N SER A 38 14.04 -3.70 12.79
CA SER A 38 14.72 -3.66 14.09
C SER A 38 14.57 -4.93 14.93
N GLN A 39 13.43 -5.62 14.83
CA GLN A 39 13.09 -6.74 15.73
C GLN A 39 13.37 -8.11 15.09
N CYS A 40 13.29 -8.23 13.77
CA CYS A 40 13.46 -9.52 13.10
C CYS A 40 14.93 -9.73 12.67
N PRO A 41 15.48 -10.96 12.81
CA PRO A 41 16.78 -11.28 12.27
C PRO A 41 16.77 -11.18 10.74
N ASN A 42 17.95 -11.02 10.14
CA ASN A 42 18.10 -11.07 8.69
C ASN A 42 17.78 -12.47 8.19
N SER A 43 16.58 -12.63 7.62
CA SER A 43 16.06 -13.91 7.14
C SER A 43 15.11 -13.72 5.94
N ARG A 44 14.74 -14.84 5.31
CA ARG A 44 13.75 -14.85 4.22
C ARG A 44 12.40 -14.33 4.70
N GLU A 45 12.00 -14.68 5.91
CA GLU A 45 10.74 -14.27 6.53
C GLU A 45 10.68 -12.75 6.73
N LYS A 46 11.79 -12.12 7.20
CA LYS A 46 11.88 -10.67 7.31
C LYS A 46 11.70 -9.99 5.95
N SER A 47 12.41 -10.46 4.92
CA SER A 47 12.27 -9.92 3.56
C SER A 47 10.83 -10.05 3.05
N LEU A 48 10.20 -11.21 3.24
CA LEU A 48 8.81 -11.44 2.84
C LEU A 48 7.82 -10.58 3.63
N ALA A 49 8.07 -10.36 4.93
CA ALA A 49 7.21 -9.50 5.75
C ALA A 49 7.20 -8.06 5.21
N VAL A 50 8.37 -7.51 4.86
CA VAL A 50 8.48 -6.18 4.25
C VAL A 50 7.81 -6.14 2.87
N THR A 51 8.07 -7.11 2.00
CA THR A 51 7.45 -7.18 0.66
C THR A 51 5.91 -7.31 0.73
N ASN A 52 5.38 -8.06 1.69
CA ASN A 52 3.94 -8.19 1.89
C ASN A 52 3.32 -6.90 2.46
N LEU A 53 4.05 -6.17 3.30
CA LEU A 53 3.63 -4.86 3.79
C LEU A 53 3.56 -3.84 2.64
N GLU A 54 4.55 -3.81 1.76
CA GLU A 54 4.54 -2.97 0.56
C GLU A 54 3.35 -3.28 -0.36
N GLN A 55 3.08 -4.57 -0.61
CA GLN A 55 1.89 -4.99 -1.37
C GLN A 55 0.59 -4.56 -0.68
N SER A 56 0.52 -4.66 0.64
CA SER A 56 -0.65 -4.23 1.42
C SER A 56 -0.91 -2.73 1.22
N VAL A 57 0.14 -1.89 1.25
CA VAL A 57 0.05 -0.45 0.96
C VAL A 57 -0.38 -0.19 -0.48
N MET A 58 0.17 -0.93 -1.44
CA MET A 58 -0.21 -0.82 -2.85
C MET A 58 -1.71 -1.06 -3.05
N TRP A 59 -2.24 -2.15 -2.50
CA TRP A 59 -3.66 -2.47 -2.61
C TRP A 59 -4.56 -1.53 -1.82
N ALA A 60 -4.12 -1.03 -0.67
CA ALA A 60 -4.85 -0.03 0.11
C ALA A 60 -4.94 1.32 -0.63
N ASN A 61 -3.85 1.78 -1.26
CA ASN A 61 -3.89 2.99 -2.09
C ASN A 61 -4.74 2.78 -3.34
N ALA A 62 -4.67 1.61 -3.96
CA ALA A 62 -5.51 1.29 -5.11
C ALA A 62 -7.00 1.27 -4.76
N SER A 63 -7.38 0.85 -3.55
CA SER A 63 -8.79 0.89 -3.12
C SER A 63 -9.29 2.32 -2.94
N ILE A 64 -8.46 3.24 -2.46
CA ILE A 64 -8.80 4.66 -2.39
C ILE A 64 -8.88 5.28 -3.79
N ALA A 65 -7.98 4.91 -4.70
CA ALA A 65 -7.96 5.48 -6.05
C ALA A 65 -9.18 5.04 -6.89
N ARG A 66 -9.58 3.77 -6.75
CA ARG A 66 -10.60 3.11 -7.59
C ARG A 66 -12.05 3.26 -7.08
N ASN A 67 -12.27 3.94 -5.97
CA ASN A 67 -13.58 4.18 -5.34
C ASN A 67 -13.77 5.67 -5.00
#